data_AF-A0A940QMG1-F1
#
_entry.id   AF-A0A940QMG1-F1
#
_cell.length_a   1.000
_cell.length_b   1.000
_cell.length_c   1.000
_cell.angle_alpha   90.00
_cell.angle_beta   90.00
_cell.angle_gamma   90.00
#
_symmetry.space_group_name_H-M   'P 1'
#
loop_
_entity.id
_entity.type
_entity.pdbx_description
1 polymer ?
#
loop_
_entity_poly.entity_id
_entity_poly.type
_entity_poly.pdbx_seq_one_letter_code
_entity_poly.pdbx_strand_id
1 'polypeptide(L)' 'KLANLSAIGRPHGFTVCCFPVKIKRASAGWVRPVAIVEED' A
#
# COMPACT_ATOMS: atom_id res chain seq x y z
N LYS A 1 2.04 -9.06 5.80
CA LYS A 1 3.19 -8.31 6.38
C LYS A 1 3.55 -7.21 5.39
N LEU A 2 3.71 -5.97 5.84
CA LEU A 2 4.20 -4.87 4.99
C LEU A 2 5.73 -4.86 4.99
N ALA A 3 6.31 -4.35 3.91
CA ALA A 3 7.76 -4.25 3.72
C ALA A 3 8.13 -2.83 3.29
N ASN A 4 9.41 -2.47 3.41
CA ASN A 4 9.98 -1.19 2.95
C ASN A 4 9.33 0.07 3.54
N LEU A 5 8.73 0.00 4.73
CA LEU A 5 8.12 1.17 5.38
C LEU A 5 9.15 2.27 5.68
N SER A 6 10.39 1.90 5.99
CA SER A 6 11.48 2.85 6.21
C SER A 6 11.82 3.69 4.98
N ALA A 7 11.57 3.18 3.77
CA ALA A 7 11.86 3.89 2.52
C ALA A 7 10.88 5.04 2.23
N ILE A 8 9.76 5.12 2.96
CA ILE A 8 8.77 6.20 2.83
C ILE A 8 9.34 7.53 3.37
N GLY A 9 10.33 7.48 4.28
CA GLY A 9 11.05 8.64 4.77
C GLY A 9 10.29 9.54 5.75
N ARG A 10 8.97 9.37 5.91
CA ARG A 10 8.11 10.17 6.81
C ARG A 10 7.04 9.33 7.51
N PRO A 11 6.57 9.75 8.71
CA PRO A 11 5.57 8.99 9.47
C PRO A 11 4.13 9.16 8.95
N HIS A 12 3.81 10.26 8.26
CA HIS A 12 2.47 10.57 7.74
C HIS A 12 2.53 11.57 6.57
N GLY A 13 1.40 11.83 5.91
CA GLY A 13 1.30 12.79 4.81
C GLY A 13 1.59 12.20 3.42
N PHE A 14 1.50 10.88 3.27
CA PHE A 14 1.58 10.18 1.99
C PHE A 14 0.31 9.36 1.76
N THR A 15 0.04 9.02 0.50
CA THR A 15 -1.12 8.19 0.15
C THR A 15 -0.69 6.75 -0.04
N VAL A 16 -1.46 5.80 0.50
CA VAL A 16 -1.28 4.36 0.25
C VAL A 16 -2.43 3.86 -0.62
N CYS A 17 -2.09 3.28 -1.76
CA CYS A 17 -3.06 2.65 -2.65
C CYS A 17 -2.96 1.12 -2.57
N CYS A 18 -4.11 0.46 -2.39
CA CYS A 18 -4.23 -0.98 -2.31
C CYS A 18 -5.18 -1.49 -3.40
N PHE A 19 -4.64 -2.20 -4.39
CA PHE A 19 -5.40 -2.80 -5.48
C PHE A 19 -5.54 -4.31 -5.24
N PRO A 20 -6.60 -4.78 -4.56
CA PRO A 20 -6.76 -6.20 -4.28
C PRO A 20 -7.15 -7.00 -5.51
N VAL A 21 -6.64 -8.22 -5.60
CA VAL A 21 -7.19 -9.19 -6.55
C VAL A 21 -8.62 -9.54 -6.15
N LYS A 22 -9.55 -9.45 -7.11
CA LYS A 22 -10.96 -9.73 -6.89
C LYS A 22 -11.20 -11.24 -6.82
N ILE A 23 -11.46 -11.75 -5.62
CA ILE A 23 -11.78 -13.16 -5.36
C ILE A 23 -13.29 -13.31 -5.12
N LYS A 24 -13.95 -14.23 -5.82
CA LYS A 24 -15.41 -14.42 -5.75
C LYS A 24 -15.85 -14.83 -4.33
N ARG A 25 -16.78 -14.06 -3.76
CA ARG A 25 -17.35 -14.25 -2.40
C ARG A 25 -16.31 -14.24 -1.26
N ALA A 26 -15.15 -13.64 -1.47
CA ALA A 26 -14.15 -13.44 -0.41
C ALA A 26 -14.30 -12.07 0.26
N SER A 27 -13.86 -11.97 1.51
CA SER A 27 -13.79 -10.71 2.27
C SER A 27 -12.52 -9.91 2.01
N ALA A 28 -11.47 -10.55 1.48
CA ALA A 28 -10.18 -9.93 1.20
C ALA A 28 -9.46 -10.65 0.05
N GLY A 29 -8.45 -9.98 -0.52
CA GLY A 29 -7.55 -10.53 -1.54
C GLY A 29 -6.12 -10.07 -1.29
N TRP A 30 -5.15 -10.76 -1.89
CA TRP A 30 -3.78 -10.28 -1.86
C TRP A 30 -3.65 -8.99 -2.68
N VAL A 31 -2.69 -8.16 -2.27
CA VAL A 31 -2.46 -6.84 -2.84
C VAL A 31 -0.96 -6.66 -3.01
N ARG A 32 -0.56 -5.92 -4.06
CA ARG A 32 0.77 -5.29 -4.12
C ARG A 32 0.63 -3.81 -3.76
N PRO A 33 0.71 -3.44 -2.47
CA PRO A 33 0.44 -2.08 -2.05
C PRO A 33 1.58 -1.16 -2.48
N VAL A 34 1.24 0.10 -2.78
CA VAL A 34 2.21 1.14 -3.13
C VAL A 34 1.96 2.36 -2.24
N ALA A 35 3.05 3.03 -1.84
CA ALA A 35 3.00 4.36 -1.25
C ALA A 35 3.32 5.38 -2.34
N ILE A 36 2.46 6.39 -2.50
CA ILE A 36 2.69 7.53 -3.37
C ILE A 36 3.38 8.59 -2.51
N VAL A 37 4.64 8.84 -2.82
CA VAL A 37 5.47 9.85 -2.16
C VAL A 37 5.84 10.92 -3.19
N GLU A 38 5.56 12.17 -2.87
CA GLU A 38 6.06 13.31 -3.65
C GLU A 38 7.55 13.49 -3.37
N GLU A 39 8.32 13.84 -4.40
CA GLU A 39 9.70 14.31 -4.26
C GLU A 39 9.65 15.73 -3.69
N ASP A 40 10.44 15.98 -2.64
CA ASP A 40 10.69 17.33 -2.13
C ASP A 40 11.67 18.08 -3.03
#